data_AF-A0A4P8QUV7-F1
#
_entry.id   AF-A0A4P8QUV7-F1
#
_cell.length_a   1.000
_cell.length_b   1.000
_cell.length_c   1.000
_cell.angle_alpha   90.00
_cell.angle_beta   90.00
_cell.angle_gamma   90.00
#
_symmetry.space_group_name_H-M   'P 1'
#
loop_
_entity.id
_entity.type
_entity.pdbx_description
1 polymer ?
#
loop_
_entity_poly.entity_id
_entity_poly.type
_entity_poly.pdbx_seq_one_letter_code
_entity_poly.pdbx_strand_id
1 'polypeptide(L)'
;MKIPHINVNSFSFGSSQSAFGSTPKAQGTIDRINENLNKLNELKYSMSLLSTKRATQSADPIIQQLATDASGLKKQTLNATENADAILSQLKKGKLNPNHDGPHNNLIATTDTLITHWETLKESYDNYTNS
;
A
#
# COMPACT_ATOMS: atom_id res chain seq x y z
N MET A 1 74.67 -4.96 -2.20
CA MET A 1 73.44 -4.42 -2.82
C MET A 1 72.28 -5.29 -2.36
N LYS A 2 71.29 -4.72 -1.66
CA LYS A 2 70.12 -5.42 -1.12
C LYS A 2 68.96 -5.33 -2.12
N ILE A 3 68.38 -6.46 -2.49
CA ILE A 3 67.20 -6.57 -3.37
C ILE A 3 65.96 -6.52 -2.46
N PRO A 4 64.96 -5.64 -2.69
CA PRO A 4 63.70 -5.72 -1.97
C PRO A 4 62.82 -6.84 -2.55
N HIS A 5 62.27 -7.66 -1.66
CA HIS A 5 61.27 -8.68 -2.00
C HIS A 5 59.94 -7.98 -2.33
N ILE A 6 59.46 -8.16 -3.56
CA ILE A 6 58.11 -7.77 -3.98
C ILE A 6 57.14 -8.83 -3.45
N ASN A 7 56.27 -8.44 -2.52
CA ASN A 7 55.16 -9.26 -2.06
C ASN A 7 54.06 -9.22 -3.13
N VAL A 8 53.94 -10.31 -3.89
CA VAL A 8 52.84 -10.57 -4.83
C VAL A 8 51.86 -11.56 -4.20
N ASN A 9 50.59 -11.29 -4.46
CA ASN A 9 49.40 -12.12 -4.27
C ASN A 9 48.69 -12.06 -2.92
N SER A 10 47.62 -11.27 -2.91
CA SER A 10 46.28 -11.86 -2.82
C SER A 10 45.30 -11.07 -3.68
N PHE A 11 45.13 -11.50 -4.93
CA PHE A 11 43.88 -11.25 -5.64
C PHE A 11 42.78 -12.00 -4.88
N SER A 12 42.07 -11.28 -4.02
CA SER A 12 40.82 -11.77 -3.45
C SER A 12 39.76 -11.82 -4.55
N PHE A 13 39.66 -12.97 -5.21
CA PHE A 13 38.44 -13.39 -5.91
C PHE A 13 37.42 -13.80 -4.84
N GLY A 14 36.87 -12.80 -4.15
CA GLY A 14 35.78 -12.96 -3.21
C GLY A 14 34.46 -12.80 -3.94
N SER A 15 33.89 -13.93 -4.32
CA SER A 15 32.50 -14.18 -4.71
C SER A 15 31.52 -13.03 -4.47
N SER A 16 30.75 -12.73 -5.51
CA SER A 16 29.47 -12.03 -5.46
C SER A 16 28.60 -12.59 -4.32
N GLN A 17 28.69 -12.00 -3.14
CA GLN A 17 27.78 -12.29 -2.04
C GLN A 17 26.68 -11.26 -2.12
N SER A 18 25.58 -11.71 -2.73
CA SER A 18 24.26 -11.13 -2.63
C SER A 18 23.96 -10.81 -1.17
N ALA A 19 24.12 -9.55 -0.77
CA ALA A 19 23.56 -9.05 0.47
C ALA A 19 22.05 -8.91 0.27
N PHE A 20 21.35 -10.04 0.30
CA PHE A 20 19.92 -10.11 0.55
C PHE A 20 19.69 -9.79 2.04
N GLY A 21 19.98 -8.53 2.39
CA GLY A 21 19.67 -7.95 3.68
C GLY A 21 18.49 -7.01 3.46
N SER A 22 17.29 -7.55 3.34
CA SER A 22 16.07 -6.76 3.50
C SER A 22 16.12 -6.18 4.92
N THR A 23 16.57 -4.92 4.99
CA THR A 23 16.76 -4.20 6.24
C THR A 23 15.47 -4.26 7.06
N PRO A 24 15.52 -4.49 8.39
CA PRO A 24 14.32 -4.55 9.25
C PRO A 24 13.39 -3.34 9.11
N LYS A 25 13.91 -2.20 8.64
CA LYS A 25 13.14 -0.99 8.33
C LYS A 25 12.24 -1.12 7.09
N ALA A 26 12.67 -1.84 6.06
CA ALA A 26 11.83 -2.09 4.88
C ALA A 26 10.65 -2.99 5.23
N GLN A 27 10.84 -3.92 6.16
CA GLN A 27 9.77 -4.80 6.64
C GLN A 27 8.64 -3.99 7.29
N GLY A 28 8.95 -3.01 8.15
CA GLY A 28 7.91 -2.16 8.76
C GLY A 28 7.10 -1.35 7.73
N THR A 29 7.74 -0.83 6.68
CA THR A 29 7.02 -0.14 5.58
C THR A 29 6.15 -1.11 4.78
N ILE A 30 6.65 -2.32 4.49
CA ILE A 30 5.91 -3.38 3.81
C ILE A 30 4.68 -3.78 4.63
N ASP A 31 4.84 -3.99 5.93
CA ASP A 31 3.77 -4.41 6.84
C ASP A 31 2.67 -3.34 6.88
N ARG A 32 3.03 -2.06 7.01
CA ARG A 32 2.05 -0.96 6.96
C ARG A 32 1.28 -0.89 5.65
N ILE A 33 1.96 -1.09 4.50
CA ILE A 33 1.27 -1.13 3.21
C ILE A 33 0.28 -2.31 3.18
N ASN A 34 0.70 -3.50 3.61
CA ASN A 34 -0.18 -4.66 3.64
C ASN A 34 -1.38 -4.46 4.59
N GLU A 35 -1.17 -3.87 5.75
CA GLU A 35 -2.23 -3.52 6.69
C GLU A 35 -3.25 -2.58 6.05
N ASN A 36 -2.78 -1.51 5.41
CA ASN A 36 -3.65 -0.57 4.71
C ASN A 36 -4.44 -1.24 3.57
N LEU A 37 -3.79 -2.09 2.77
CA LEU A 37 -4.45 -2.82 1.69
C LEU A 37 -5.52 -3.79 2.21
N ASN A 38 -5.24 -4.48 3.32
CA ASN A 38 -6.19 -5.37 3.97
C ASN A 38 -7.39 -4.58 4.50
N LYS A 39 -7.14 -3.49 5.23
CA LYS A 39 -8.20 -2.62 5.78
C LYS A 39 -9.09 -2.02 4.68
N LEU A 40 -8.50 -1.57 3.57
CA LEU A 40 -9.26 -1.11 2.40
C LEU A 40 -10.12 -2.22 1.78
N ASN A 41 -9.61 -3.45 1.72
CA ASN A 41 -10.39 -4.59 1.21
C ASN A 41 -11.55 -4.94 2.15
N GLU A 42 -11.34 -4.93 3.46
CA GLU A 42 -12.38 -5.15 4.46
C GLU A 42 -13.48 -4.08 4.38
N LEU A 43 -13.11 -2.80 4.37
CA LEU A 43 -14.06 -1.68 4.26
C LEU A 43 -14.86 -1.71 2.94
N LYS A 44 -14.18 -1.99 1.82
CA LYS A 44 -14.84 -2.16 0.52
C LYS A 44 -15.83 -3.33 0.55
N TYR A 45 -15.50 -4.42 1.25
CA TYR A 45 -16.38 -5.57 1.39
C TYR A 45 -17.59 -5.25 2.27
N SER A 46 -17.38 -4.62 3.43
CA SER A 46 -18.47 -4.23 4.34
C SER A 46 -19.46 -3.27 3.68
N MET A 47 -18.97 -2.39 2.81
CA MET A 47 -19.78 -1.38 2.09
C MET A 47 -20.24 -1.84 0.70
N SER A 48 -20.06 -3.11 0.36
CA SER A 48 -20.36 -3.65 -0.97
C SER A 48 -21.83 -3.52 -1.38
N LEU A 49 -22.76 -3.53 -0.40
CA LEU A 49 -24.19 -3.33 -0.63
C LEU A 49 -24.51 -1.94 -1.23
N LEU A 50 -23.80 -0.90 -0.78
CA LEU A 50 -23.94 0.45 -1.32
C LEU A 50 -23.33 0.59 -2.71
N SER A 51 -22.38 -0.28 -3.07
CA SER A 51 -21.79 -0.32 -4.42
C SER A 51 -22.66 -1.07 -5.45
N THR A 52 -23.91 -1.44 -5.11
CA THR A 52 -24.81 -2.14 -6.03
C THR A 52 -25.59 -1.17 -6.91
N LYS A 53 -25.98 -1.63 -8.11
CA LYS A 53 -26.87 -0.85 -9.01
C LYS A 53 -28.17 -0.43 -8.32
N ARG A 54 -28.70 -1.29 -7.43
CA ARG A 54 -29.91 -1.03 -6.66
C ARG A 54 -29.74 0.17 -5.73
N ALA A 55 -28.64 0.24 -5.00
CA ALA A 55 -28.36 1.35 -4.09
C ALA A 55 -28.16 2.67 -4.85
N THR A 56 -27.48 2.65 -6.01
CA THR A 56 -27.31 3.84 -6.87
C THR A 56 -28.60 4.34 -7.52
N GLN A 57 -29.64 3.50 -7.56
CA GLN A 57 -30.97 3.82 -8.09
C GLN A 57 -32.04 3.83 -6.99
N SER A 58 -31.61 3.95 -5.74
CA SER A 58 -32.54 4.01 -4.61
C SER A 58 -33.47 5.22 -4.75
N ALA A 59 -34.73 5.05 -4.37
CA ALA A 59 -35.67 6.16 -4.24
C ALA A 59 -35.35 7.03 -3.01
N ASP A 60 -34.58 6.49 -2.06
CA ASP A 60 -34.06 7.23 -0.93
C ASP A 60 -32.83 8.05 -1.37
N PRO A 61 -32.87 9.39 -1.29
CA PRO A 61 -31.79 10.26 -1.74
C PRO A 61 -30.52 10.10 -0.90
N ILE A 62 -30.62 9.73 0.38
CA ILE A 62 -29.47 9.48 1.26
C ILE A 62 -28.77 8.21 0.82
N ILE A 63 -29.50 7.10 0.61
CA ILE A 63 -28.92 5.86 0.11
C ILE A 63 -28.32 6.04 -1.29
N GLN A 64 -28.95 6.82 -2.15
CA GLN A 64 -28.43 7.12 -3.49
C GLN A 64 -27.09 7.88 -3.42
N GLN A 65 -26.98 8.86 -2.52
CA GLN A 65 -25.74 9.62 -2.31
C GLN A 65 -24.64 8.71 -1.76
N LEU A 66 -24.92 7.95 -0.69
CA LEU A 66 -23.96 7.03 -0.10
C LEU A 66 -23.48 5.96 -1.11
N ALA A 67 -24.36 5.50 -2.00
CA ALA A 67 -24.02 4.57 -3.07
C ALA A 67 -23.11 5.18 -4.14
N THR A 68 -23.34 6.46 -4.46
CA THR A 68 -22.49 7.23 -5.39
C THR A 68 -21.10 7.41 -4.79
N ASP A 69 -21.02 7.77 -3.52
CA ASP A 69 -19.76 7.94 -2.79
C ASP A 69 -19.01 6.62 -2.67
N ALA A 70 -19.68 5.52 -2.31
CA ALA A 70 -19.11 4.17 -2.28
C ALA A 70 -18.50 3.78 -3.64
N SER A 71 -19.22 4.06 -4.73
CA SER A 71 -18.77 3.76 -6.09
C SER A 71 -17.55 4.60 -6.48
N GLY A 72 -17.54 5.88 -6.10
CA GLY A 72 -16.41 6.78 -6.29
C GLY A 72 -15.17 6.30 -5.53
N LEU A 73 -15.31 5.99 -4.25
CA LEU A 73 -14.24 5.47 -3.40
C LEU A 73 -13.70 4.14 -3.93
N LYS A 74 -14.56 3.24 -4.40
CA LYS A 74 -14.12 1.97 -5.00
C LYS A 74 -13.21 2.19 -6.22
N LYS A 75 -13.55 3.15 -7.08
CA LYS A 75 -12.71 3.51 -8.23
C LYS A 75 -11.39 4.15 -7.79
N GLN A 76 -11.42 5.04 -6.81
CA GLN A 76 -10.21 5.66 -6.26
C GLN A 76 -9.29 4.62 -5.61
N THR A 77 -9.83 3.68 -4.84
CA THR A 77 -9.09 2.57 -4.24
C THR A 77 -8.45 1.68 -5.30
N LEU A 78 -9.16 1.34 -6.37
CA LEU A 78 -8.58 0.57 -7.48
C LEU A 78 -7.37 1.28 -8.10
N ASN A 79 -7.53 2.55 -8.45
CA ASN A 79 -6.47 3.34 -9.07
C ASN A 79 -5.27 3.53 -8.12
N ALA A 80 -5.51 3.79 -6.84
CA ALA A 80 -4.47 4.00 -5.85
C ALA A 80 -3.65 2.73 -5.56
N THR A 81 -4.28 1.55 -5.68
CA THR A 81 -3.65 0.25 -5.35
C THR A 81 -3.12 -0.50 -6.56
N GLU A 82 -3.34 -0.01 -7.79
CA GLU A 82 -2.90 -0.65 -9.04
C GLU A 82 -1.40 -0.98 -9.06
N ASN A 83 -0.57 -0.10 -8.48
CA ASN A 83 0.89 -0.27 -8.45
C ASN A 83 1.41 -0.87 -7.12
N ALA A 84 0.53 -1.27 -6.21
CA ALA A 84 0.93 -1.70 -4.87
C ALA A 84 1.86 -2.93 -4.89
N ASP A 85 1.57 -3.93 -5.73
CA ASP A 85 2.40 -5.12 -5.86
C ASP A 85 3.80 -4.82 -6.40
N ALA A 86 3.90 -3.90 -7.36
CA ALA A 86 5.18 -3.46 -7.92
C ALA A 86 6.02 -2.74 -6.84
N ILE A 87 5.40 -1.85 -6.07
CA ILE A 87 6.03 -1.11 -4.97
C ILE A 87 6.51 -2.08 -3.89
N LEU A 88 5.65 -3.02 -3.46
CA LEU A 88 5.99 -4.06 -2.49
C LEU A 88 7.15 -4.94 -2.97
N SER A 89 7.15 -5.31 -4.26
CA SER A 89 8.26 -6.08 -4.86
C SER A 89 9.57 -5.31 -4.83
N GLN A 90 9.55 -4.01 -5.14
CA GLN A 90 10.73 -3.16 -5.11
C GLN A 90 11.27 -2.94 -3.69
N LEU A 91 10.41 -2.77 -2.69
CA LEU A 91 10.79 -2.71 -1.27
C LEU A 91 11.44 -4.02 -0.81
N LYS A 92 10.83 -5.18 -1.13
CA LYS A 92 11.38 -6.51 -0.79
C LYS A 92 12.75 -6.75 -1.42
N LYS A 93 12.96 -6.25 -2.64
CA LYS A 93 14.23 -6.34 -3.38
C LYS A 93 15.26 -5.29 -2.94
N GLY A 94 14.93 -4.42 -1.98
CA GLY A 94 15.81 -3.33 -1.52
C GLY A 94 16.05 -2.23 -2.57
N LYS A 95 15.24 -2.18 -3.64
CA LYS A 95 15.34 -1.17 -4.70
C LYS A 95 14.73 0.17 -4.29
N LEU A 96 13.75 0.14 -3.40
CA LEU A 96 13.20 1.32 -2.75
C LEU A 96 13.77 1.44 -1.34
N ASN A 97 14.23 2.64 -1.00
CA ASN A 97 14.67 2.92 0.35
C ASN A 97 13.45 3.32 1.20
N PRO A 98 13.12 2.57 2.27
CA PRO A 98 11.94 2.84 3.08
C PRO A 98 11.97 4.19 3.82
N ASN A 99 13.16 4.78 4.02
CA ASN A 99 13.33 6.03 4.77
C ASN A 99 13.38 7.28 3.89
N HIS A 100 13.30 7.13 2.57
CA HIS A 100 13.33 8.25 1.64
C HIS A 100 11.99 8.33 0.91
N ASP A 101 11.64 9.55 0.50
CA ASP A 101 10.45 9.78 -0.30
C ASP A 101 10.47 8.93 -1.57
N GLY A 102 9.36 8.26 -1.82
CA GLY A 102 9.20 7.38 -2.95
C GLY A 102 7.74 6.99 -3.17
N PRO A 103 7.50 6.12 -4.17
CA PRO A 103 6.16 5.66 -4.50
C PRO A 103 5.48 4.93 -3.33
N HIS A 104 6.24 4.32 -2.41
CA HIS A 104 5.71 3.69 -1.20
C HIS A 104 5.14 4.71 -0.20
N ASN A 105 5.75 5.88 -0.01
CA ASN A 105 5.20 6.93 0.84
C ASN A 105 3.87 7.45 0.28
N ASN A 106 3.83 7.68 -1.04
CA ASN A 106 2.60 8.13 -1.69
C ASN A 106 1.49 7.08 -1.59
N LEU A 107 1.83 5.80 -1.75
CA LEU A 107 0.88 4.70 -1.55
C LEU A 107 0.34 4.67 -0.12
N ILE A 108 1.21 4.79 0.90
CA ILE A 108 0.79 4.85 2.30
C ILE A 108 -0.13 6.05 2.54
N ALA A 109 0.27 7.26 2.14
CA ALA A 109 -0.53 8.47 2.36
C ALA A 109 -1.90 8.42 1.66
N THR A 110 -1.93 7.92 0.41
CA THR A 110 -3.17 7.76 -0.36
C THR A 110 -4.06 6.70 0.26
N THR A 111 -3.50 5.56 0.68
CA THR A 111 -4.28 4.50 1.32
C THR A 111 -4.80 4.90 2.71
N ASP A 112 -4.03 5.65 3.50
CA ASP A 112 -4.48 6.23 4.78
C ASP A 112 -5.69 7.16 4.56
N THR A 113 -5.61 8.05 3.57
CA THR A 113 -6.71 8.98 3.24
C THR A 113 -7.96 8.22 2.79
N LEU A 114 -7.78 7.19 1.94
CA LEU A 114 -8.90 6.35 1.49
C LEU A 114 -9.53 5.56 2.62
N ILE A 115 -8.74 5.05 3.57
CA ILE A 115 -9.27 4.37 4.76
C ILE A 115 -10.17 5.32 5.54
N THR A 116 -9.71 6.54 5.80
CA THR A 116 -10.52 7.56 6.49
C THR A 116 -11.82 7.84 5.76
N HIS A 117 -11.79 8.01 4.42
CA HIS A 117 -13.01 8.25 3.66
C HIS A 117 -13.99 7.07 3.71
N TRP A 118 -13.48 5.84 3.65
CA TRP A 118 -14.31 4.64 3.78
C TRP A 118 -14.91 4.51 5.19
N GLU A 119 -14.16 4.85 6.23
CA GLU A 119 -14.65 4.86 7.61
C GLU A 119 -15.75 5.91 7.80
N THR A 120 -15.58 7.13 7.27
CA THR A 120 -16.61 8.18 7.30
C THR A 120 -17.87 7.76 6.54
N LEU A 121 -17.72 7.10 5.39
CA LEU A 121 -18.85 6.56 4.64
C LEU A 121 -19.60 5.49 5.46
N LYS A 122 -18.85 4.58 6.09
CA LYS A 122 -19.41 3.53 6.95
C LYS A 122 -20.17 4.13 8.12
N GLU A 123 -19.59 5.10 8.81
CA GLU A 123 -20.24 5.81 9.92
C GLU A 123 -21.53 6.50 9.46
N SER A 124 -21.51 7.15 8.30
CA SER A 124 -22.71 7.80 7.73
C SER A 124 -23.83 6.79 7.43
N TYR A 125 -23.47 5.63 6.90
CA TYR A 125 -24.43 4.56 6.64
C TYR A 125 -24.96 3.93 7.93
N ASP A 126 -24.08 3.63 8.89
CA ASP A 126 -24.47 3.08 10.18
C ASP A 126 -25.43 4.04 10.91
N ASN A 127 -25.15 5.34 10.90
CA ASN A 127 -26.03 6.37 11.47
C ASN A 127 -27.39 6.40 10.79
N TYR A 128 -27.44 6.31 9.45
CA TYR A 128 -28.71 6.25 8.71
C TYR A 128 -29.52 4.99 9.05
N THR A 129 -28.87 3.83 9.19
CA THR A 129 -29.57 2.55 9.47
C THR A 129 -30.02 2.40 10.92
N ASN A 130 -29.36 3.09 11.86
CA ASN A 130 -29.67 3.05 13.29
C ASN A 130 -30.56 4.22 13.75
N SER A 131 -30.86 5.18 12.86
CA SER A 131 -31.81 6.29 13.09
C SER A 131 -33.24 5.84 12.83
#